data_AF-A0A363U6T6-F1
#
_entry.id   AF-A0A363U6T6-F1
#
_cell.length_a   1.000
_cell.length_b   1.000
_cell.length_c   1.000
_cell.angle_alpha   90.00
_cell.angle_beta   90.00
_cell.angle_gamma   90.00
#
_symmetry.space_group_name_H-M   'P 1'
#
loop_
_entity.id
_entity.type
_entity.pdbx_description
1 polymer ?
#
loop_
_entity_poly.entity_id
_entity_poly.type
_entity_poly.pdbx_seq_one_letter_code
_entity_poly.pdbx_strand_id
1 'polypeptide(L)'
;MCLKSNCCTGKLKAKPGADFTLQVLLFHLIVSNVHSKQRSLGERYIGMIVDDCEEGNIHRMNPYWKPVLPGENQLSSAPKRKGRNMETVILIILIGLAGGVAVGLQSPMASLLTQRLGIFESVFIVHIGGAIIALIPLLVYGGGRLSQWRSVPWYTLGAGVFGLIVIAAISFTIPRVGVAAAITTVVAGQIMASAMIDHYGLLGSMVRPMDLSRAVGLAVVLFGVWLTVK
;
A
#
# COMPACT_ATOMS: atom_id res chain seq x y z
N MET A 1 47.23 -14.00 -48.30
CA MET A 1 47.21 -12.82 -49.18
C MET A 1 45.78 -12.27 -49.18
N CYS A 2 45.51 -11.16 -48.46
CA CYS A 2 44.28 -10.32 -48.45
C CYS A 2 42.91 -11.02 -48.18
N LEU A 3 41.84 -10.45 -47.60
CA LEU A 3 41.47 -9.12 -47.11
C LEU A 3 40.17 -9.25 -46.28
N LYS A 4 40.02 -8.37 -45.28
CA LYS A 4 38.80 -7.81 -44.65
C LYS A 4 37.41 -8.36 -45.06
N SER A 5 36.57 -8.60 -44.04
CA SER A 5 35.16 -8.19 -44.05
C SER A 5 34.71 -7.68 -42.68
N ASN A 6 34.32 -6.40 -42.67
CA ASN A 6 33.70 -5.71 -41.55
C ASN A 6 32.29 -6.27 -41.30
N CYS A 7 31.92 -6.47 -40.04
CA CYS A 7 30.52 -6.45 -39.65
C CYS A 7 30.35 -5.55 -38.42
N CYS A 8 30.13 -4.27 -38.68
CA CYS A 8 29.54 -3.35 -37.73
C CYS A 8 28.08 -3.76 -37.50
N THR A 9 27.70 -4.12 -36.28
CA THR A 9 26.34 -3.86 -35.78
C THR A 9 26.40 -3.31 -34.36
N GLY A 10 25.70 -2.20 -34.17
CA GLY A 10 26.01 -1.19 -33.17
C GLY A 10 25.72 -1.58 -31.73
N LYS A 11 26.59 -1.10 -30.84
CA LYS A 11 26.26 -0.88 -29.42
C LYS A 11 25.12 0.13 -29.34
N LEU A 12 23.90 -0.34 -29.15
CA LEU A 12 22.81 0.47 -28.60
C LEU A 12 23.19 0.84 -27.16
N LYS A 13 23.89 1.96 -26.99
CA LYS A 13 23.93 2.67 -25.71
C LYS A 13 22.51 3.13 -25.40
N ALA A 14 21.81 2.40 -24.54
CA ALA A 14 20.58 2.87 -23.93
C ALA A 14 20.86 4.24 -23.28
N LYS A 15 20.21 5.29 -23.78
CA LYS A 15 20.28 6.63 -23.17
C LYS A 15 19.62 6.54 -21.78
N PRO A 16 20.33 6.85 -20.69
CA PRO A 16 19.80 6.72 -19.31
C PRO A 16 18.73 7.76 -18.94
N GLY A 17 18.14 8.46 -19.92
CA GLY A 17 17.13 9.51 -19.69
C GLY A 17 15.72 9.19 -20.21
N ALA A 18 15.54 8.16 -21.05
CA ALA A 18 14.22 7.82 -21.59
C ALA A 18 13.33 7.05 -20.59
N ASP A 19 13.97 6.27 -19.70
CA ASP A 19 13.29 5.46 -18.68
C ASP A 19 12.68 6.34 -17.57
N PHE A 20 13.39 7.39 -17.15
CA PHE A 20 12.93 8.29 -16.09
C PHE A 20 11.68 9.08 -16.50
N THR A 21 11.65 9.65 -17.71
CA THR A 21 10.48 10.39 -18.20
C THR A 21 9.25 9.50 -18.35
N LEU A 22 9.44 8.25 -18.80
CA LEU A 22 8.36 7.27 -18.92
C LEU A 22 7.84 6.83 -17.54
N GLN A 23 8.74 6.60 -16.58
CA GLN A 23 8.38 6.30 -15.19
C GLN A 23 7.62 7.45 -14.53
N VAL A 24 8.04 8.70 -14.74
CA VAL A 24 7.36 9.90 -14.23
C VAL A 24 5.97 10.05 -14.86
N LEU A 25 5.82 9.80 -16.17
CA LEU A 25 4.54 9.86 -16.85
C LEU A 25 3.57 8.75 -16.39
N LEU A 26 4.07 7.52 -16.27
CA LEU A 26 3.32 6.39 -15.71
C LEU A 26 2.90 6.65 -14.27
N PHE A 27 3.81 7.16 -13.44
CA PHE A 27 3.49 7.56 -12.07
C PHE A 27 2.42 8.65 -12.04
N HIS A 28 2.54 9.68 -12.88
CA HIS A 28 1.56 10.77 -12.94
C HIS A 28 0.18 10.30 -13.41
N LEU A 29 0.12 9.39 -14.37
CA LEU A 29 -1.14 8.76 -14.82
C LEU A 29 -1.74 7.89 -13.73
N ILE A 30 -0.94 7.06 -13.05
CA ILE A 30 -1.39 6.22 -11.94
C ILE A 30 -1.91 7.10 -10.80
N VAL A 31 -1.16 8.13 -10.40
CA VAL A 31 -1.55 9.03 -9.30
C VAL A 31 -2.77 9.86 -9.66
N SER A 32 -2.87 10.40 -10.88
CA SER A 32 -4.06 11.15 -11.32
C SER A 32 -5.31 10.27 -11.36
N ASN A 33 -5.18 9.04 -11.86
CA ASN A 33 -6.29 8.11 -11.96
C ASN A 33 -6.70 7.58 -10.57
N VAL A 34 -5.73 7.27 -9.70
CA VAL A 34 -5.99 6.89 -8.30
C VAL A 34 -6.58 8.06 -7.53
N HIS A 35 -6.07 9.28 -7.66
CA HIS A 35 -6.55 10.46 -6.94
C HIS A 35 -7.97 10.83 -7.35
N SER A 36 -8.25 10.88 -8.65
CA SER A 36 -9.61 11.12 -9.17
C SER A 36 -10.59 10.04 -8.74
N LYS A 37 -10.18 8.76 -8.75
CA LYS A 37 -11.03 7.66 -8.30
C LYS A 37 -11.22 7.63 -6.78
N GLN A 38 -10.18 7.95 -6.00
CA GLN A 38 -10.26 8.07 -4.53
C GLN A 38 -11.19 9.23 -4.14
N ARG A 39 -11.09 10.37 -4.83
CA ARG A 39 -12.02 11.50 -4.64
C ARG A 39 -13.46 11.10 -5.00
N SER A 40 -13.67 10.42 -6.13
CA SER A 40 -14.99 9.91 -6.53
C SER A 40 -15.56 8.87 -5.56
N LEU A 41 -14.72 7.96 -5.05
CA LEU A 41 -15.12 6.96 -4.05
C LEU A 41 -15.41 7.61 -2.70
N GLY A 42 -14.62 8.61 -2.31
CA GLY A 42 -14.83 9.41 -1.10
C GLY A 42 -16.11 10.24 -1.18
N GLU A 43 -16.38 10.89 -2.31
CA GLU A 43 -17.63 11.63 -2.56
C GLU A 43 -18.85 10.69 -2.58
N ARG A 44 -18.74 9.47 -3.14
CA ARG A 44 -19.80 8.45 -3.03
C ARG A 44 -20.01 7.96 -1.59
N TYR A 45 -18.93 7.83 -0.81
CA TYR A 45 -19.01 7.45 0.61
C TYR A 45 -19.65 8.57 1.45
N ILE A 46 -19.27 9.83 1.20
CA ILE A 46 -19.84 10.99 1.88
C ILE A 46 -21.31 11.18 1.48
N GLY A 47 -21.65 11.04 0.20
CA GLY A 47 -23.03 11.06 -0.27
C GLY A 47 -23.88 10.00 0.44
N MET A 48 -23.36 8.77 0.58
CA MET A 48 -24.04 7.71 1.33
C MET A 48 -24.24 8.04 2.82
N ILE A 49 -23.34 8.80 3.46
CA ILE A 49 -23.48 9.27 4.85
C ILE A 49 -24.49 10.41 4.96
N VAL A 50 -24.56 11.30 3.95
CA VAL A 50 -25.47 12.45 3.92
C VAL A 50 -26.90 12.02 3.59
N ASP A 51 -27.07 11.08 2.66
CA ASP A 51 -28.37 10.46 2.35
C ASP A 51 -28.97 9.79 3.61
N ASP A 52 -28.14 9.12 4.43
CA ASP A 52 -28.53 8.54 5.73
C ASP A 52 -28.98 9.61 6.75
N CYS A 53 -28.48 10.85 6.66
CA CYS A 53 -28.90 11.98 7.49
C CYS A 53 -30.21 12.62 7.00
N GLU A 54 -30.41 12.68 5.68
CA GLU A 54 -31.58 13.32 5.06
C GLU A 54 -32.83 12.43 5.15
N GLU A 55 -32.67 11.10 5.19
CA GLU A 55 -33.73 10.12 5.45
C GLU A 55 -34.19 10.05 6.93
N GLY A 56 -33.69 10.95 7.80
CA GLY A 56 -34.17 11.08 9.18
C GLY A 56 -33.69 10.00 10.16
N ASN A 57 -32.63 9.25 9.83
CA ASN A 57 -32.12 8.15 10.64
C ASN A 57 -31.12 8.60 11.74
N ILE A 58 -31.36 9.77 12.36
CA ILE A 58 -30.44 10.47 13.26
C ILE A 58 -30.51 9.99 14.73
N HIS A 59 -31.17 8.87 15.00
CA HIS A 59 -31.23 8.27 16.34
C HIS A 59 -30.57 6.88 16.36
N ARG A 60 -29.24 6.83 16.23
CA ARG A 60 -28.39 5.83 16.92
C ARG A 60 -26.88 6.07 16.72
N MET A 61 -26.38 7.19 17.24
CA MET A 61 -25.01 7.25 17.73
C MET A 61 -25.06 7.28 19.26
N ASN A 62 -24.68 6.17 19.91
CA ASN A 62 -24.32 6.23 21.32
C ASN A 62 -22.79 6.37 21.41
N PRO A 63 -22.24 7.51 21.87
CA PRO A 63 -20.80 7.70 22.00
C PRO A 63 -20.21 7.11 23.28
N TYR A 64 -21.03 6.64 24.24
CA TYR A 64 -20.54 6.11 25.52
C TYR A 64 -21.49 5.02 26.06
N TRP A 65 -20.96 3.82 26.30
CA TRP A 65 -21.62 2.67 26.94
C TRP A 65 -22.69 3.06 27.99
N LYS A 66 -23.97 3.06 27.58
CA LYS A 66 -25.13 3.18 28.50
C LYS A 66 -25.89 1.86 28.49
N PRO A 67 -26.40 1.40 29.65
CA PRO A 67 -27.07 0.11 29.76
C PRO A 67 -28.36 0.07 28.94
N VAL A 68 -28.53 -1.02 28.20
CA VAL A 68 -29.72 -1.34 27.41
C VAL A 68 -30.89 -1.56 28.38
N LEU A 69 -31.94 -0.75 28.25
CA LEU A 69 -33.18 -0.94 29.03
C LEU A 69 -33.92 -2.19 28.52
N PRO A 70 -34.51 -3.00 29.41
CA PRO A 70 -35.13 -4.26 29.01
C PRO A 70 -36.44 -3.99 28.26
N GLY A 71 -36.48 -4.32 26.95
CA GLY A 71 -37.73 -4.26 26.18
C GLY A 71 -37.64 -4.18 24.65
N GLU A 72 -36.51 -3.81 24.04
CA GLU A 72 -36.45 -3.69 22.57
C GLU A 72 -35.91 -4.94 21.88
N ASN A 73 -36.84 -5.78 21.45
CA ASN A 73 -36.67 -6.68 20.32
C ASN A 73 -36.45 -5.84 19.03
N GLN A 74 -35.20 -5.62 18.64
CA GLN A 74 -34.81 -5.17 17.29
C GLN A 74 -33.68 -6.06 16.79
N LEU A 75 -34.07 -7.26 16.42
CA LEU A 75 -33.26 -8.25 15.73
C LEU A 75 -32.75 -7.64 14.41
N SER A 76 -31.43 -7.46 14.32
CA SER A 76 -30.67 -7.47 13.07
C SER A 76 -31.08 -6.48 11.97
N SER A 77 -30.59 -5.25 12.03
CA SER A 77 -30.35 -4.44 10.82
C SER A 77 -28.89 -4.00 10.75
N ALA A 78 -27.97 -4.98 10.61
CA ALA A 78 -26.65 -4.67 10.09
C ALA A 78 -26.83 -4.02 8.70
N PRO A 79 -26.17 -2.89 8.40
CA PRO A 79 -26.33 -2.22 7.11
C PRO A 79 -26.02 -3.20 5.98
N LYS A 80 -27.01 -3.47 5.11
CA LYS A 80 -26.82 -4.29 3.91
C LYS A 80 -25.75 -3.62 3.05
N ARG A 81 -24.59 -4.24 2.90
CA ARG A 81 -23.53 -3.76 2.00
C ARG A 81 -24.14 -3.57 0.61
N LYS A 82 -24.34 -2.31 0.19
CA LYS A 82 -24.71 -1.96 -1.18
C LYS A 82 -23.77 -2.70 -2.12
N GLY A 83 -24.33 -3.53 -3.01
CA GLY A 83 -23.56 -4.40 -3.89
C GLY A 83 -22.48 -3.58 -4.60
N ARG A 84 -21.21 -3.89 -4.34
CA ARG A 84 -20.11 -3.24 -5.05
C ARG A 84 -20.20 -3.64 -6.51
N ASN A 85 -20.34 -2.68 -7.42
CA ASN A 85 -20.31 -2.93 -8.86
C ASN A 85 -19.04 -3.72 -9.21
N MET A 86 -19.15 -4.75 -10.05
CA MET A 86 -18.02 -5.62 -10.42
C MET A 86 -16.80 -4.82 -10.92
N GLU A 87 -17.05 -3.75 -11.68
CA GLU A 87 -16.03 -2.80 -12.15
C GLU A 87 -15.19 -2.21 -11.02
N THR A 88 -15.80 -1.90 -9.87
CA THR A 88 -15.10 -1.32 -8.72
C THR A 88 -14.19 -2.34 -8.05
N VAL A 89 -14.61 -3.61 -7.97
CA VAL A 89 -13.81 -4.69 -7.40
C VAL A 89 -12.58 -4.96 -8.27
N ILE A 90 -12.75 -5.03 -9.59
CA ILE A 90 -11.66 -5.20 -10.55
C ILE A 90 -10.65 -4.06 -10.40
N LEU A 91 -11.12 -2.80 -10.32
CA LEU A 91 -10.25 -1.64 -10.13
C LEU A 91 -9.42 -1.72 -8.84
N ILE A 92 -10.03 -2.13 -7.72
CA ILE A 92 -9.33 -2.31 -6.44
C ILE A 92 -8.22 -3.35 -6.57
N ILE A 93 -8.50 -4.47 -7.24
CA ILE A 93 -7.52 -5.54 -7.46
C ILE A 93 -6.37 -5.03 -8.33
N LEU A 94 -6.66 -4.32 -9.43
CA LEU A 94 -5.63 -3.79 -10.33
C LEU A 94 -4.71 -2.78 -9.65
N ILE A 95 -5.26 -1.87 -8.84
CA ILE A 95 -4.46 -0.91 -8.06
C ILE A 95 -3.59 -1.64 -7.04
N GLY A 96 -4.14 -2.65 -6.36
CA GLY A 96 -3.39 -3.49 -5.42
C GLY A 96 -2.23 -4.22 -6.10
N LEU A 97 -2.47 -4.80 -7.27
CA LEU A 97 -1.44 -5.48 -8.07
C LEU A 97 -0.34 -4.50 -8.52
N ALA A 98 -0.72 -3.31 -8.99
CA ALA A 98 0.25 -2.28 -9.37
C ALA A 98 1.12 -1.86 -8.18
N GLY A 99 0.53 -1.72 -6.99
CA GLY A 99 1.26 -1.47 -5.74
C GLY A 99 2.23 -2.61 -5.41
N GLY A 100 1.80 -3.87 -5.56
CA GLY A 100 2.66 -5.04 -5.37
C GLY A 100 3.86 -5.08 -6.32
N VAL A 101 3.65 -4.77 -7.60
CA VAL A 101 4.72 -4.65 -8.60
C VAL A 101 5.72 -3.55 -8.20
N ALA A 102 5.22 -2.39 -7.78
CA ALA A 102 6.07 -1.28 -7.35
C ALA A 102 6.93 -1.66 -6.14
N VAL A 103 6.36 -2.31 -5.12
CA VAL A 103 7.12 -2.79 -3.95
C VAL A 103 8.13 -3.86 -4.36
N GLY A 104 7.76 -4.75 -5.27
CA GLY A 104 8.65 -5.80 -5.79
C GLY A 104 9.85 -5.27 -6.56
N LEU A 105 9.71 -4.13 -7.24
CA LEU A 105 10.82 -3.43 -7.92
C LEU A 105 11.64 -2.58 -6.96
N GLN A 106 10.97 -1.85 -6.06
CA GLN A 106 11.63 -0.98 -5.07
C GLN A 106 12.58 -1.79 -4.17
N SER A 107 12.17 -2.98 -3.75
CA SER A 107 12.91 -3.78 -2.78
C SER A 107 14.35 -4.14 -3.23
N PRO A 108 14.58 -4.76 -4.40
CA PRO A 108 15.92 -5.05 -4.89
C PRO A 108 16.72 -3.77 -5.18
N MET A 109 16.10 -2.69 -5.66
CA MET A 109 16.78 -1.41 -5.86
C MET A 109 17.33 -0.86 -4.54
N ALA A 110 16.51 -0.86 -3.49
CA ALA A 110 16.93 -0.44 -2.15
C ALA A 110 18.05 -1.34 -1.59
N SER A 111 17.97 -2.65 -1.80
CA SER A 111 19.06 -3.56 -1.41
C SER A 111 20.36 -3.27 -2.16
N LEU A 112 20.30 -2.93 -3.45
CA LEU A 112 21.49 -2.55 -4.23
C LEU A 112 22.12 -1.26 -3.68
N LEU A 113 21.32 -0.23 -3.39
CA LEU A 113 21.82 1.00 -2.77
C LEU A 113 22.49 0.69 -1.43
N THR A 114 21.85 -0.14 -0.60
CA THR A 114 22.40 -0.52 0.71
C THR A 114 23.74 -1.22 0.59
N GLN A 115 23.90 -2.16 -0.34
CA GLN A 115 25.16 -2.87 -0.56
C GLN A 115 26.29 -1.95 -1.03
N ARG A 116 25.98 -0.83 -1.68
CA ARG A 116 26.98 0.11 -2.23
C ARG A 116 27.31 1.27 -1.30
N LEU A 117 26.31 1.78 -0.60
CA LEU A 117 26.39 3.05 0.13
C LEU A 117 26.21 2.89 1.64
N GLY A 118 25.57 1.80 2.09
CA GLY A 118 25.16 1.63 3.48
C GLY A 118 23.65 1.75 3.67
N ILE A 119 23.18 1.25 4.82
CA ILE A 119 21.74 1.17 5.14
C ILE A 119 21.14 2.57 5.27
N PHE A 120 21.82 3.48 5.98
CA PHE A 120 21.29 4.80 6.27
C PHE A 120 21.21 5.68 5.01
N GLU A 121 22.23 5.62 4.17
CA GLU A 121 22.34 6.31 2.89
C GLU A 121 21.24 5.82 1.94
N SER A 122 21.05 4.50 1.85
CA SER A 122 20.00 3.90 1.02
C SER A 122 18.61 4.35 1.46
N VAL A 123 18.34 4.32 2.76
CA VAL A 123 17.05 4.73 3.33
C VAL A 123 16.80 6.22 3.06
N PHE A 124 17.80 7.07 3.30
CA PHE A 124 17.70 8.49 3.03
C PHE A 124 17.38 8.77 1.56
N ILE A 125 18.13 8.18 0.62
CA ILE A 125 17.93 8.36 -0.83
C ILE A 125 16.53 7.90 -1.26
N VAL A 126 16.06 6.74 -0.79
CA VAL A 126 14.73 6.23 -1.13
C VAL A 126 13.62 7.14 -0.59
N HIS A 127 13.74 7.60 0.67
CA HIS A 127 12.71 8.45 1.29
C HIS A 127 12.70 9.87 0.70
N ILE A 128 13.87 10.48 0.48
CA ILE A 128 13.93 11.83 -0.10
C ILE A 128 13.46 11.82 -1.56
N GLY A 129 13.80 10.78 -2.33
CA GLY A 129 13.31 10.59 -3.70
C GLY A 129 11.79 10.47 -3.72
N GLY A 130 11.21 9.65 -2.84
CA GLY A 130 9.76 9.55 -2.67
C GLY A 130 9.10 10.88 -2.29
N ALA A 131 9.72 11.65 -1.36
CA ALA A 131 9.21 12.94 -0.94
C ALA A 131 9.21 13.98 -2.08
N ILE A 132 10.29 14.05 -2.87
CA ILE A 132 10.39 14.94 -4.04
C ILE A 132 9.32 14.60 -5.07
N ILE A 133 9.15 13.32 -5.38
CA ILE A 133 8.14 12.88 -6.36
C ILE A 133 6.72 13.14 -5.84
N ALA A 134 6.47 12.94 -4.54
CA ALA A 134 5.19 13.25 -3.91
C ALA A 134 4.88 14.76 -3.90
N LEU A 135 5.90 15.62 -3.91
CA LEU A 135 5.73 17.07 -3.93
C LEU A 135 5.05 17.57 -5.22
N ILE A 136 5.26 16.90 -6.36
CA ILE A 136 4.65 17.29 -7.65
C ILE A 136 3.11 17.35 -7.56
N PRO A 137 2.40 16.26 -7.22
CA PRO A 137 0.94 16.32 -7.09
C PRO A 137 0.48 17.23 -5.95
N LEU A 138 1.26 17.37 -4.87
CA LEU A 138 0.98 18.32 -3.80
C LEU A 138 0.94 19.78 -4.29
N LEU A 139 1.85 20.15 -5.19
CA LEU A 139 1.91 21.49 -5.79
C LEU A 139 0.89 21.68 -6.90
N VAL A 140 0.66 20.65 -7.75
CA VAL A 140 -0.24 20.73 -8.91
C VAL A 140 -1.72 20.74 -8.49
N TYR A 141 -2.11 19.89 -7.54
CA TYR A 141 -3.52 19.72 -7.15
C TYR A 141 -3.89 20.48 -5.88
N GLY A 142 -2.91 21.12 -5.22
CA GLY A 142 -3.08 21.78 -3.92
C GLY A 142 -3.25 20.75 -2.81
N GLY A 143 -2.30 20.68 -1.87
CA GLY A 143 -2.22 19.65 -0.83
C GLY A 143 -3.47 19.51 0.04
N GLY A 144 -4.48 18.78 -0.46
CA GLY A 144 -5.89 18.93 -0.14
C GLY A 144 -6.23 19.17 1.33
N ARG A 145 -5.69 18.36 2.24
CA ARG A 145 -5.88 18.49 3.70
C ARG A 145 -4.56 18.55 4.46
N LEU A 146 -3.46 18.93 3.81
CA LEU A 146 -2.13 18.96 4.42
C LEU A 146 -2.08 19.89 5.65
N SER A 147 -2.87 20.97 5.65
CA SER A 147 -3.01 21.88 6.80
C SER A 147 -3.50 21.18 8.08
N GLN A 148 -4.18 20.05 7.95
CA GLN A 148 -4.73 19.27 9.07
C GLN A 148 -3.76 18.21 9.61
N TRP A 149 -2.47 18.26 9.26
CA TRP A 149 -1.48 17.28 9.75
C TRP A 149 -1.40 17.19 11.28
N ARG A 150 -1.83 18.23 12.01
CA ARG A 150 -1.88 18.20 13.49
C ARG A 150 -3.08 17.44 14.05
N SER A 151 -4.09 17.14 13.24
CA SER A 151 -5.28 16.40 13.68
C SER A 151 -5.10 14.88 13.61
N VAL A 152 -4.02 14.39 12.99
CA VAL A 152 -3.74 12.94 12.97
C VAL A 152 -3.01 12.52 14.25
N PRO A 153 -3.19 11.26 14.71
CA PRO A 153 -2.48 10.78 15.89
C PRO A 153 -0.97 10.89 15.71
N TRP A 154 -0.27 11.42 16.72
CA TRP A 154 1.16 11.74 16.64
C TRP A 154 2.03 10.53 16.23
N TYR A 155 1.66 9.32 16.67
CA TYR A 155 2.38 8.09 16.34
C TYR A 155 2.34 7.76 14.83
N THR A 156 1.32 8.22 14.09
CA THR A 156 1.23 7.99 12.63
C THR A 156 2.26 8.80 11.86
N LEU A 157 2.73 9.92 12.42
CA LEU A 157 3.80 10.74 11.83
C LEU A 157 5.14 9.99 11.84
N GLY A 158 5.29 9.02 12.75
CA GLY A 158 6.44 8.12 12.82
C GLY A 158 6.43 6.99 11.79
N ALA A 159 5.45 6.91 10.90
CA ALA A 159 5.32 5.81 9.92
C ALA A 159 6.59 5.63 9.05
N GLY A 160 7.34 6.71 8.79
CA GLY A 160 8.60 6.65 8.06
C GLY A 160 9.68 5.79 8.72
N VAL A 161 9.64 5.61 10.05
CA VAL A 161 10.59 4.74 10.77
C VAL A 161 10.47 3.29 10.32
N PHE A 162 9.26 2.82 9.99
CA PHE A 162 9.08 1.47 9.46
C PHE A 162 9.74 1.28 8.09
N GLY A 163 9.92 2.36 7.31
CA GLY A 163 10.68 2.32 6.06
C GLY A 163 12.14 1.94 6.28
N LEU A 164 12.77 2.41 7.36
CA LEU A 164 14.13 2.01 7.74
C LEU A 164 14.19 0.51 8.07
N ILE A 165 13.22 0.00 8.84
CA ILE A 165 13.14 -1.42 9.21
C ILE A 165 12.94 -2.29 7.97
N VAL A 166 12.03 -1.90 7.08
CA VAL A 166 11.75 -2.64 5.84
C VAL A 166 12.98 -2.68 4.94
N ILE A 167 13.66 -1.54 4.72
CA ILE A 167 14.87 -1.48 3.90
C ILE A 167 16.01 -2.30 4.52
N ALA A 168 16.20 -2.21 5.84
CA ALA A 168 17.20 -3.03 6.52
C ALA A 168 16.90 -4.54 6.36
N ALA A 169 15.64 -4.94 6.54
CA ALA A 169 15.21 -6.32 6.39
C ALA A 169 15.46 -6.86 4.98
N ILE A 170 15.00 -6.17 3.93
CA ILE A 170 15.21 -6.61 2.54
C ILE A 170 16.69 -6.62 2.17
N SER A 171 17.47 -5.64 2.61
CA SER A 171 18.90 -5.57 2.32
C SER A 171 19.69 -6.67 3.01
N PHE A 172 19.18 -7.17 4.14
CA PHE A 172 19.71 -8.35 4.81
C PHE A 172 19.28 -9.64 4.10
N THR A 173 18.00 -9.79 3.74
CA THR A 173 17.47 -11.06 3.23
C THR A 173 17.80 -11.31 1.76
N ILE A 174 17.72 -10.30 0.89
CA ILE A 174 17.91 -10.45 -0.57
C ILE A 174 19.26 -11.10 -0.94
N PRO A 175 20.42 -10.66 -0.43
CA PRO A 175 21.70 -11.29 -0.77
C PRO A 175 21.86 -12.72 -0.22
N ARG A 176 21.00 -13.16 0.71
CA ARG A 176 21.11 -14.47 1.39
C ARG A 176 20.22 -15.53 0.77
N VAL A 177 18.98 -15.18 0.44
CA VAL A 177 17.95 -16.13 -0.04
C VAL A 177 17.44 -15.78 -1.44
N GLY A 178 17.97 -14.73 -2.06
CA GLY A 178 17.50 -14.22 -3.35
C GLY A 178 16.27 -13.33 -3.23
N VAL A 179 15.93 -12.65 -4.34
CA VAL A 179 14.89 -11.61 -4.37
C VAL A 179 13.50 -12.19 -4.12
N ALA A 180 13.15 -13.30 -4.79
CA ALA A 180 11.81 -13.89 -4.69
C ALA A 180 11.49 -14.38 -3.26
N ALA A 181 12.41 -15.13 -2.65
CA ALA A 181 12.24 -15.62 -1.28
C ALA A 181 12.20 -14.48 -0.25
N ALA A 182 13.05 -13.46 -0.41
CA ALA A 182 13.06 -12.29 0.45
C ALA A 182 11.73 -11.51 0.40
N ILE A 183 11.22 -11.20 -0.80
CA ILE A 183 9.95 -10.49 -0.95
C ILE A 183 8.80 -11.32 -0.40
N THR A 184 8.77 -12.63 -0.67
CA THR A 184 7.72 -13.53 -0.15
C THR A 184 7.71 -13.53 1.37
N THR A 185 8.89 -13.57 2.00
CA THR A 185 9.04 -13.48 3.47
C THR A 185 8.51 -12.16 4.01
N VAL A 186 8.85 -11.03 3.38
CA VAL A 186 8.37 -9.70 3.81
C VAL A 186 6.85 -9.59 3.66
N VAL A 187 6.29 -10.05 2.54
CA VAL A 187 4.84 -10.05 2.31
C VAL A 187 4.11 -10.90 3.35
N ALA A 188 4.67 -12.05 3.74
CA ALA A 188 4.10 -12.85 4.82
C ALA A 188 4.07 -12.08 6.15
N GLY A 189 5.15 -11.38 6.51
CA GLY A 189 5.20 -10.51 7.68
C GLY A 189 4.16 -9.38 7.64
N GLN A 190 3.96 -8.76 6.46
CA GLN A 190 2.93 -7.75 6.24
C GLN A 190 1.51 -8.32 6.46
N ILE A 191 1.23 -9.51 5.93
CA ILE A 191 -0.06 -10.19 6.10
C ILE A 191 -0.30 -10.50 7.58
N MET A 192 0.69 -11.04 8.29
CA MET A 192 0.59 -11.33 9.73
C MET A 192 0.32 -10.07 10.55
N ALA A 193 1.10 -9.00 10.33
CA ALA A 193 0.91 -7.73 11.01
C ALA A 193 -0.48 -7.14 10.74
N SER A 194 -0.94 -7.19 9.48
CA SER A 194 -2.28 -6.72 9.11
C SER A 194 -3.40 -7.52 9.79
N ALA A 195 -3.22 -8.84 9.92
CA ALA A 195 -4.19 -9.70 10.59
C ALA A 195 -4.26 -9.40 12.10
N MET A 196 -3.12 -9.12 12.74
CA MET A 196 -3.09 -8.70 14.15
C MET A 196 -3.76 -7.33 14.36
N ILE A 197 -3.49 -6.36 13.47
CA ILE A 197 -4.13 -5.04 13.50
C ILE A 197 -5.65 -5.17 13.37
N ASP A 198 -6.12 -5.95 12.40
CA ASP A 198 -7.55 -6.22 12.19
C ASP A 198 -8.17 -6.96 13.38
N HIS A 199 -7.46 -7.92 13.98
CA HIS A 199 -7.99 -8.73 15.07
C HIS A 199 -8.25 -7.90 16.34
N TYR A 200 -7.32 -7.02 16.70
CA TYR A 200 -7.41 -6.19 17.89
C TYR A 200 -8.04 -4.80 17.62
N GLY A 201 -8.37 -4.48 16.37
CA GLY A 201 -8.87 -3.14 15.99
C GLY A 201 -7.85 -2.03 16.20
N LEU A 202 -6.56 -2.35 16.10
CA LEU A 202 -5.48 -1.37 16.31
C LEU A 202 -5.58 -0.24 15.27
N LEU A 203 -5.06 0.94 15.62
CA LEU A 203 -5.03 2.12 14.75
C LEU A 203 -6.42 2.61 14.31
N GLY A 204 -7.50 2.23 15.03
CA GLY A 204 -8.88 2.56 14.66
C GLY A 204 -9.43 1.71 13.51
N SER A 205 -8.80 0.57 13.21
CA SER A 205 -9.31 -0.38 12.21
C SER A 205 -10.64 -1.02 12.67
N MET A 206 -11.50 -1.38 11.72
CA MET A 206 -12.68 -2.19 12.03
C MET A 206 -12.23 -3.56 12.52
N VAL A 207 -12.67 -3.93 13.73
CA VAL A 207 -12.37 -5.24 14.32
C VAL A 207 -12.91 -6.33 13.41
N ARG A 208 -12.00 -7.14 12.89
CA ARG A 208 -12.32 -8.35 12.14
C ARG A 208 -11.67 -9.52 12.86
N PRO A 209 -12.45 -10.31 13.63
CA PRO A 209 -11.90 -11.39 14.42
C PRO A 209 -11.16 -12.40 13.54
N MET A 210 -10.24 -13.11 14.18
CA MET A 210 -9.44 -14.13 13.52
C MET A 210 -10.28 -15.40 13.52
N ASP A 211 -10.87 -15.70 12.37
CA ASP A 211 -11.60 -16.94 12.16
C ASP A 211 -10.66 -18.06 11.65
N LEU A 212 -11.18 -19.28 11.63
CA LEU A 212 -10.41 -20.45 11.20
C LEU A 212 -9.93 -20.32 9.75
N SER A 213 -10.72 -19.69 8.86
CA SER A 213 -10.34 -19.52 7.46
C SER A 213 -9.13 -18.61 7.28
N ARG A 214 -9.06 -17.51 8.04
CA ARG A 214 -7.93 -16.59 8.06
C ARG A 214 -6.70 -17.23 8.68
N ALA A 215 -6.87 -17.99 9.76
CA ALA A 215 -5.78 -18.73 10.39
C ALA A 215 -5.15 -19.76 9.43
N VAL A 216 -5.98 -20.54 8.72
CA VAL A 216 -5.53 -21.49 7.70
C VAL A 216 -4.84 -20.76 6.54
N GLY A 217 -5.38 -19.62 6.08
CA GLY A 217 -4.75 -18.81 5.05
C GLY A 217 -3.35 -18.33 5.44
N LEU A 218 -3.18 -17.85 6.69
CA LEU A 218 -1.87 -17.46 7.22
C LEU A 218 -0.90 -18.66 7.28
N ALA A 219 -1.38 -19.84 7.70
CA ALA A 219 -0.56 -21.04 7.72
C ALA A 219 -0.06 -21.44 6.31
N VAL A 220 -0.92 -21.33 5.29
CA VAL A 220 -0.54 -21.58 3.89
C VAL A 220 0.51 -20.58 3.40
N VAL A 221 0.37 -19.29 3.75
CA VAL A 221 1.38 -18.27 3.42
C VAL A 221 2.73 -18.60 4.05
N LEU A 222 2.75 -18.99 5.33
CA LEU A 222 3.97 -19.38 6.04
C LEU A 222 4.62 -20.64 5.45
N PHE A 223 3.81 -21.61 5.04
CA PHE A 223 4.29 -22.78 4.32
C PHE A 223 4.91 -22.40 2.97
N GLY A 224 4.28 -21.47 2.23
CA GLY A 224 4.82 -20.90 1.02
C GLY A 224 6.19 -20.24 1.24
N VAL A 225 6.34 -19.43 2.30
CA VAL A 225 7.63 -18.84 2.68
C VAL A 225 8.68 -19.92 2.90
N TRP A 226 8.38 -20.93 3.71
CA TRP A 226 9.30 -22.04 3.99
C TRP A 226 9.76 -22.73 2.71
N LEU A 227 8.84 -22.99 1.78
CA LEU A 227 9.16 -23.60 0.49
C LEU A 227 10.04 -22.70 -0.39
N THR A 228 9.85 -21.38 -0.36
CA THR A 228 10.65 -20.44 -1.16
C THR A 228 12.06 -20.19 -0.61
N VAL A 229 12.26 -20.36 0.70
CA VAL A 229 13.55 -20.09 1.38
C VAL A 229 14.45 -21.32 1.42
N LYS A 230 13.87 -22.53 1.33
CA LYS A 230 14.59 -23.80 1.31
C LYS A 230 15.28 -24.06 -0.03
#